data_AF-A0A366ZQE3-F1
#
_entry.id   AF-A0A366ZQE3-F1
#
_cell.length_a   1.000
_cell.length_b   1.000
_cell.length_c   1.000
_cell.angle_alpha   90.00
_cell.angle_beta   90.00
_cell.angle_gamma   90.00
#
_symmetry.space_group_name_H-M   'P 1'
#
loop_
_entity.id
_entity.type
_entity.pdbx_description
1 polymer ?
#
loop_
_entity_poly.entity_id
_entity_poly.type
_entity_poly.pdbx_seq_one_letter_code
_entity_poly.pdbx_strand_id
1 'polypeptide(L)'
;MDTYAVGFARPDRWSSGAPTEQAHPWHAVEAHRVPAELDGEIELAVCGAIVQIWGSQRWSRVGAGRTACPECARVTAKALASAR
;
A
#
# COMPACT_ATOMS: atom_id res chain seq x y z
N MET A 1 -6.33 -15.25 -5.23
CA MET A 1 -5.38 -14.16 -5.51
C MET A 1 -5.30 -13.25 -4.30
N ASP A 2 -4.10 -12.84 -3.85
CA ASP A 2 -3.99 -11.68 -2.96
C ASP A 2 -4.36 -10.45 -3.80
N THR A 3 -5.56 -9.90 -3.58
CA THR A 3 -6.11 -8.78 -4.36
C THR A 3 -5.29 -7.50 -4.22
N TYR A 4 -4.46 -7.42 -3.17
CA TYR A 4 -3.68 -6.23 -2.84
C TYR A 4 -2.20 -6.57 -2.60
N ALA A 5 -1.32 -5.89 -3.33
CA ALA A 5 0.10 -5.79 -3.04
C ALA A 5 0.36 -4.72 -1.96
N VAL A 6 1.57 -4.73 -1.40
CA VAL A 6 2.02 -3.76 -0.40
C VAL A 6 2.91 -2.73 -1.08
N GLY A 7 2.60 -1.45 -0.92
CA GLY A 7 3.45 -0.35 -1.36
C GLY A 7 4.03 0.44 -0.19
N PHE A 8 5.27 0.91 -0.32
CA PHE A 8 5.91 1.83 0.61
C PHE A 8 5.98 3.23 -0.01
N ALA A 9 5.33 4.21 0.60
CA ALA A 9 5.49 5.61 0.25
C ALA A 9 6.81 6.10 0.83
N ARG A 10 7.77 6.41 -0.05
CA ARG A 10 8.96 7.15 0.38
C ARG A 10 8.54 8.60 0.66
N PRO A 11 9.10 9.26 1.69
CA PRO A 11 9.05 10.71 1.75
C PRO A 11 9.57 11.22 0.41
N ASP A 12 8.77 12.01 -0.29
CA ASP A 12 9.20 12.50 -1.58
C ASP A 12 10.41 13.41 -1.33
N ARG A 13 11.53 13.10 -2.00
CA ARG A 13 12.81 13.80 -1.79
C ARG A 13 12.73 15.28 -2.20
N TRP A 14 11.67 15.66 -2.93
CA TRP A 14 11.49 16.97 -3.54
C TRP A 14 10.57 17.91 -2.75
N SER A 15 9.79 17.42 -1.76
CA SER A 15 8.97 18.27 -0.91
C SER A 15 9.85 19.22 -0.12
N SER A 16 9.85 20.47 -0.57
CA SER A 16 10.51 21.59 0.10
C SER A 16 9.72 22.08 1.32
N GLY A 17 8.61 21.42 1.66
CA GLY A 17 7.79 21.65 2.84
C GLY A 17 8.18 20.75 4.01
N ALA A 18 7.71 21.11 5.22
CA ALA A 18 7.95 20.36 6.44
C ALA A 18 7.75 18.85 6.22
N PRO A 19 8.59 17.98 6.81
CA PRO A 19 8.44 16.55 6.66
C PRO A 19 7.05 16.20 7.16
N THR A 20 6.12 15.92 6.23
CA THR A 20 4.96 15.14 6.60
C THR A 20 5.57 13.79 6.91
N GLU A 21 5.97 13.56 8.16
CA GLU A 21 6.21 12.23 8.67
C GLU A 21 4.95 11.46 8.31
N GLN A 22 5.01 10.71 7.21
CA GLN A 22 3.95 9.83 6.81
C GLN A 22 3.96 8.76 7.90
N ALA A 23 3.20 9.00 8.98
CA ALA A 23 3.04 8.08 10.10
C ALA A 23 2.54 6.70 9.62
N HIS A 24 2.06 6.65 8.38
CA HIS A 24 1.50 5.51 7.72
C HIS A 24 2.12 5.29 6.32
N PRO A 25 3.39 4.86 6.20
CA PRO A 25 4.07 4.74 4.92
C PRO A 25 3.65 3.48 4.13
N TRP A 26 2.85 2.59 4.71
CA TRP A 26 2.43 1.34 4.08
C TRP A 26 1.03 1.46 3.48
N HIS A 27 0.91 1.19 2.19
CA HIS A 27 -0.32 1.34 1.43
C HIS A 27 -0.71 0.06 0.69
N ALA A 28 -2.01 -0.08 0.42
CA ALA A 28 -2.54 -1.14 -0.42
C ALA A 28 -2.49 -0.71 -1.88
N VAL A 29 -2.06 -1.61 -2.76
CA VAL A 29 -2.11 -1.43 -4.22
C VAL A 29 -2.91 -2.56 -4.83
N GLU A 30 -3.88 -2.26 -5.68
CA GLU A 30 -4.62 -3.29 -6.43
C GLU A 30 -3.66 -4.03 -7.38
N ALA A 31 -3.52 -5.34 -7.18
CA ALA A 31 -2.59 -6.15 -7.95
C ALA A 31 -3.33 -6.93 -9.04
N HIS A 32 -3.13 -6.52 -10.30
CA HIS A 32 -3.67 -7.23 -11.48
C HIS A 32 -2.80 -8.41 -11.95
N ARG A 33 -1.60 -8.53 -11.39
CA ARG A 33 -0.65 -9.64 -11.59
C ARG A 33 -0.09 -10.08 -10.24
N VAL A 34 0.68 -11.16 -10.19
CA VAL A 34 1.15 -11.67 -8.89
C VAL A 34 2.07 -10.64 -8.21
N PRO A 35 1.94 -10.38 -6.89
CA PRO A 35 2.73 -9.33 -6.23
C PRO A 35 4.24 -9.45 -6.41
N ALA A 36 4.78 -10.67 -6.52
CA ALA A 36 6.21 -10.90 -6.76
C ALA A 36 6.69 -10.36 -8.11
N GLU A 37 5.83 -10.28 -9.14
CA GLU A 37 6.17 -9.68 -10.44
C GLU A 37 6.16 -8.15 -10.41
N LEU A 38 5.60 -7.57 -9.36
CA LEU A 38 5.52 -6.12 -9.14
C LEU A 38 6.63 -5.62 -8.21
N ASP A 39 7.49 -6.50 -7.66
CA ASP A 39 8.48 -6.09 -6.66
C ASP A 39 9.41 -4.98 -7.21
N GLY A 40 9.46 -3.87 -6.49
CA GLY A 40 10.24 -2.68 -6.86
C GLY A 40 9.56 -1.73 -7.84
N GLU A 41 8.46 -2.11 -8.48
CA GLU A 41 7.70 -1.25 -9.40
C GLU A 41 7.07 -0.05 -8.65
N ILE A 42 6.85 1.05 -9.38
CA ILE A 42 6.16 2.23 -8.86
C ILE A 42 4.70 2.19 -9.31
N GLU A 43 3.80 2.20 -8.35
CA GLU A 43 2.36 2.06 -8.59
C GLU A 43 1.55 3.07 -7.78
N LEU A 44 0.29 3.24 -8.16
CA LEU A 44 -0.69 4.03 -7.41
C LEU A 44 -1.41 3.17 -6.38
N ALA A 45 -1.33 3.58 -5.11
CA ALA A 45 -2.10 3.00 -4.04
C ALA A 45 -3.60 3.35 -4.14
N VAL A 46 -4.43 2.56 -3.46
CA VAL A 46 -5.89 2.76 -3.40
C VAL A 46 -6.27 4.15 -2.86
N CYS A 47 -5.46 4.73 -1.97
CA CYS A 47 -5.65 6.09 -1.46
C CYS A 47 -5.07 7.19 -2.37
N GLY A 48 -4.52 6.84 -3.54
CA GLY A 48 -3.88 7.76 -4.49
C GLY A 48 -2.40 8.07 -4.23
N ALA A 49 -1.77 7.48 -3.21
CA ALA A 49 -0.35 7.66 -2.96
C ALA A 49 0.51 6.95 -4.01
N ILE A 50 1.59 7.59 -4.47
CA ILE A 50 2.61 6.94 -5.32
C ILE A 50 3.56 6.17 -4.42
N VAL A 51 3.70 4.86 -4.66
CA VAL A 51 4.43 3.94 -3.78
C VAL A 51 5.31 3.00 -4.56
N GLN A 52 6.40 2.54 -3.93
CA GLN A 52 7.18 1.42 -4.45
C GLN A 52 6.62 0.11 -3.89
N ILE A 53 6.34 -0.86 -4.76
CA ILE A 53 5.82 -2.16 -4.37
C ILE A 53 6.89 -3.01 -3.69
N TRP A 54 6.49 -3.70 -2.63
CA TRP A 54 7.24 -4.73 -1.92
C TRP A 54 6.51 -6.06 -2.09
N GLY A 55 6.80 -6.76 -3.19
CA GLY A 55 6.08 -7.94 -3.68
C GLY A 55 6.20 -9.18 -2.80
N SER A 56 7.22 -9.23 -1.94
CA SER A 56 7.36 -10.27 -0.91
C SER A 56 6.42 -10.08 0.29
N GLN A 57 5.86 -8.87 0.46
CA GLN A 57 5.01 -8.53 1.59
C GLN A 57 3.53 -8.75 1.27
N ARG A 58 2.77 -9.16 2.30
CA ARG A 58 1.33 -9.43 2.16
C ARG A 58 0.50 -8.37 2.84
N TRP A 59 -0.45 -7.78 2.12
CA TRP A 59 -1.32 -6.73 2.65
C TRP A 59 -2.14 -7.20 3.85
N SER A 60 -2.58 -8.46 3.89
CA SER A 60 -3.30 -9.03 5.04
C SER A 60 -2.52 -8.99 6.36
N ARG A 61 -1.18 -8.94 6.31
CA ARG A 61 -0.32 -8.78 7.47
C ARG A 61 0.02 -7.31 7.72
N VAL A 62 0.42 -6.59 6.67
CA VAL A 62 0.89 -5.19 6.80
C VAL A 62 -0.27 -4.24 7.11
N GLY A 63 -1.42 -4.42 6.48
CA GLY A 63 -2.61 -3.57 6.62
C GLY A 63 -3.28 -3.59 8.00
N ALA A 64 -2.93 -4.56 8.85
CA ALA A 64 -3.36 -4.61 10.26
C ALA A 64 -2.42 -3.84 11.20
N GLY A 65 -1.26 -3.37 10.71
CA GLY A 65 -0.26 -2.66 11.49
C GLY A 65 -0.62 -1.19 11.74
N ARG A 66 -0.08 -0.62 12.83
CA ARG A 66 -0.30 0.79 13.22
C ARG A 66 0.27 1.83 12.23
N THR A 67 1.15 1.39 11.33
CA THR A 67 1.80 2.22 10.30
C THR A 67 1.19 1.96 8.92
N ALA A 68 0.08 1.24 8.83
CA ALA A 68 -0.70 1.13 7.60
C ALA A 68 -1.58 2.36 7.40
N CYS A 69 -1.73 2.79 6.15
CA CYS A 69 -2.62 3.88 5.79
C CYS A 69 -4.06 3.51 6.19
N PRO A 70 -4.72 4.30 7.06
CA PRO A 70 -6.05 3.97 7.57
C PRO A 70 -7.11 3.95 6.46
N GLU A 71 -6.94 4.75 5.41
CA GLU A 71 -7.82 4.72 4.24
C GLU A 71 -7.69 3.41 3.46
N CYS A 72 -6.46 2.99 3.15
CA CYS A 72 -6.19 1.70 2.51
C CYS A 72 -6.77 0.53 3.34
N ALA A 73 -6.59 0.54 4.66
CA ALA A 73 -7.13 -0.48 5.55
C ALA A 73 -8.68 -0.52 5.47
N ARG A 74 -9.34 0.64 5.53
CA ARG A 74 -10.81 0.76 5.46
C ARG A 74 -11.37 0.26 4.12
N VAL A 75 -10.76 0.62 3.00
CA VAL A 75 -11.26 0.24 1.66
C VAL A 75 -11.08 -1.27 1.44
N THR A 76 -9.90 -1.80 1.75
CA THR A 76 -9.59 -3.21 1.53
C THR A 76 -10.35 -4.17 2.46
N ALA A 77 -10.71 -3.74 3.67
CA ALA A 77 -11.57 -4.53 4.57
C ALA A 77 -12.95 -4.84 3.96
N LYS A 78 -13.54 -3.89 3.21
CA LYS A 78 -14.84 -4.07 2.54
C LYS A 78 -14.74 -5.06 1.37
N ALA A 79 -13.64 -5.01 0.62
CA ALA A 79 -13.39 -5.92 -0.49
C ALA A 79 -13.20 -7.37 0.01
N LEU A 80 -12.45 -7.57 1.09
CA LEU A 80 -12.26 -8.88 1.72
C LEU A 80 -13.56 -9.46 2.29
N ALA A 81 -14.46 -8.62 2.81
CA ALA A 81 -15.76 -9.05 3.30
C ALA A 81 -16.74 -9.43 2.17
N SER A 82 -16.62 -8.80 1.00
CA SER A 82 -17.49 -9.09 -0.17
C SER A 82 -17.05 -10.33 -0.96
N ALA A 83 -15.80 -10.77 -0.77
CA ALA A 83 -15.24 -11.97 -1.41
C ALA A 83 -15.44 -13.27 -0.60
N ARG A 84 -16.19 -13.21 0.51
CA ARG A 84 -16.41 -14.31 1.45
C ARG A 84 -17.86 -14.76 1.45
#